data_AF-A0A964G763-F1
#
_entry.id   AF-A0A964G763-F1
#
_cell.length_a   1.000
_cell.length_b   1.000
_cell.length_c   1.000
_cell.angle_alpha   90.00
_cell.angle_beta   90.00
_cell.angle_gamma   90.00
#
_symmetry.space_group_name_H-M   'P 1'
#
loop_
_entity.id
_entity.type
_entity.pdbx_description
1 polymer ?
#
loop_
_entity_poly.entity_id
_entity_poly.type
_entity_poly.pdbx_seq_one_letter_code
_entity_poly.pdbx_strand_id
1 'polypeptide(L)'
;MRKLILIKIVHTSADMGSMGEGLIKEGIASIGKENWLENQRKIENFWNELDKEIDALGLDYRKTKLYQDGLPCGGETGSKIVRETAEKGSKNYQIVRKLIEKGAEIEATESPELLRKEYEYIKAIVTSTTGIEKAEAARKY
;
A
#
# COMPACT_ATOMS: atom_id res chain seq x y z
N MET A 1 -10.16 10.13 26.11
CA MET A 1 -10.42 10.69 24.76
C MET A 1 -9.59 9.90 23.75
N ARG A 2 -10.16 9.43 22.64
CA ARG A 2 -9.41 8.71 21.59
C ARG A 2 -8.79 9.73 20.63
N LYS A 3 -7.56 9.50 20.17
CA LYS A 3 -6.84 10.37 19.22
C LYS A 3 -6.67 9.62 17.90
N LEU A 4 -7.03 10.26 16.79
CA LEU A 4 -6.73 9.77 15.44
C LEU A 4 -5.51 10.53 14.92
N ILE A 5 -4.53 9.80 14.41
CA ILE A 5 -3.35 10.35 13.73
C ILE A 5 -3.42 9.87 12.29
N LEU A 6 -3.54 10.81 11.36
CA LEU A 6 -3.61 10.52 9.93
C LEU A 6 -2.22 10.66 9.33
N ILE A 7 -1.76 9.61 8.65
CA ILE A 7 -0.48 9.57 7.96
C ILE A 7 -0.77 9.39 6.46
N LYS A 8 -0.15 10.23 5.62
CA LYS A 8 -0.28 10.11 4.16
C LYS A 8 0.68 9.05 3.65
N ILE A 9 0.24 8.28 2.67
CA ILE A 9 1.03 7.20 2.04
C ILE A 9 1.50 7.65 0.66
N VAL A 10 2.77 7.39 0.36
CA VAL A 10 3.34 7.54 -0.99
C VAL A 10 3.76 6.15 -1.48
N HIS A 11 2.95 5.56 -2.35
CA HIS A 11 3.23 4.23 -2.89
C HIS A 11 4.47 4.22 -3.79
N THR A 12 5.17 3.10 -3.73
CA THR A 12 6.38 2.78 -4.50
C THR A 12 6.15 1.54 -5.34
N SER A 13 7.08 1.22 -6.24
CA SER A 13 7.01 -0.01 -7.03
C SER A 13 6.98 -1.28 -6.16
N ALA A 14 7.53 -1.23 -4.94
CA ALA A 14 7.51 -2.36 -4.01
C ALA A 14 6.10 -2.69 -3.50
N ASP A 15 5.18 -1.71 -3.52
CA ASP A 15 3.79 -1.89 -3.10
C ASP A 15 2.92 -2.53 -4.21
N MET A 16 3.38 -2.47 -5.46
CA MET A 16 2.58 -2.78 -6.66
C MET A 16 2.68 -4.25 -7.12
N GLY A 17 3.39 -5.11 -6.37
CA GLY A 17 3.56 -6.52 -6.72
C GLY A 17 4.08 -6.72 -8.16
N SER A 18 3.40 -7.54 -8.95
CA SER A 18 3.78 -7.85 -10.34
C SER A 18 3.72 -6.64 -11.29
N MET A 19 3.05 -5.54 -10.92
CA MET A 19 2.98 -4.33 -11.73
C MET A 19 4.18 -3.38 -11.48
N GLY A 20 5.02 -3.65 -10.49
CA GLY A 20 6.14 -2.78 -10.11
C GLY A 20 7.12 -2.48 -11.24
N GLU A 21 7.46 -3.48 -12.06
CA GLU A 21 8.36 -3.29 -13.21
C GLU A 21 7.76 -2.39 -14.30
N GLY A 22 6.45 -2.53 -14.55
CA GLY A 22 5.72 -1.68 -15.48
C GLY A 22 5.74 -0.22 -15.04
N LEU A 23 5.53 0.02 -13.73
CA LEU A 23 5.59 1.35 -13.14
C LEU A 23 6.96 2.00 -13.31
N ILE A 24 8.05 1.25 -13.11
CA ILE A 24 9.42 1.77 -13.28
C ILE A 24 9.65 2.16 -14.75
N LYS A 25 9.27 1.28 -15.70
CA LYS A 25 9.45 1.54 -17.13
C LYS A 25 8.68 2.78 -17.58
N GLU A 26 7.41 2.88 -17.19
CA GLU A 26 6.54 4.02 -17.51
C GLU A 26 7.06 5.32 -16.88
N GLY A 27 7.47 5.26 -15.61
CA GLY A 27 8.06 6.40 -14.91
C GLY A 27 9.32 6.93 -15.61
N ILE A 28 10.25 6.03 -15.96
CA ILE A 28 11.46 6.41 -16.69
C ILE A 28 11.13 6.98 -18.08
N ALA A 29 10.15 6.40 -18.79
CA ALA A 29 9.72 6.90 -20.10
C ALA A 29 9.09 8.29 -20.02
N SER A 30 8.33 8.58 -18.96
CA SER A 30 7.61 9.84 -18.79
C SER A 30 8.50 11.00 -18.33
N ILE A 31 9.36 10.78 -17.32
CA ILE A 31 10.14 11.86 -16.69
C ILE A 31 11.65 11.75 -16.89
N GLY A 32 12.12 10.69 -17.53
CA GLY A 32 13.54 10.40 -17.70
C GLY A 32 14.17 9.74 -16.48
N LYS A 33 15.25 8.98 -16.71
CA LYS A 33 15.91 8.16 -15.69
C LYS A 33 16.46 8.96 -14.51
N GLU A 34 17.05 10.13 -14.77
CA GLU A 34 17.66 10.95 -13.73
C GLU A 34 16.61 11.51 -12.75
N ASN A 35 15.56 12.15 -13.28
CA ASN A 35 14.44 12.64 -12.49
C ASN A 35 13.71 11.50 -11.76
N TRP A 36 13.59 10.33 -12.39
CA TRP A 36 13.05 9.15 -11.72
C TRP A 36 13.88 8.77 -10.49
N LEU A 37 15.20 8.65 -10.63
CA LEU A 37 16.09 8.33 -9.50
C LEU A 37 16.07 9.40 -8.42
N GLU A 38 16.01 10.68 -8.79
CA GLU A 38 15.86 11.77 -7.83
C GLU A 38 14.53 11.66 -7.07
N ASN A 39 13.43 11.37 -7.76
CA ASN A 39 12.12 11.16 -7.14
C ASN A 39 12.15 9.98 -6.16
N GLN A 40 12.77 8.86 -6.53
CA GLN A 40 12.93 7.71 -5.63
C GLN A 40 13.70 8.09 -4.35
N ARG A 41 14.78 8.89 -4.47
CA ARG A 41 15.51 9.40 -3.29
C ARG A 41 14.65 10.29 -2.40
N LYS A 42 13.81 11.16 -2.98
CA LYS A 42 12.88 12.00 -2.21
C LYS A 42 11.85 11.16 -1.46
N ILE A 43 11.30 10.13 -2.10
CA ILE A 43 10.35 9.21 -1.47
C ILE A 43 11.02 8.42 -0.35
N GLU A 44 12.24 7.94 -0.55
CA GLU A 44 13.00 7.25 0.51
C GLU A 44 13.26 8.16 1.70
N ASN A 45 13.68 9.41 1.47
CA ASN A 45 13.87 10.39 2.54
C ASN A 45 12.57 10.68 3.29
N PHE A 46 11.45 10.87 2.58
CA PHE A 46 10.14 11.04 3.20
C PHE A 46 9.81 9.89 4.17
N TRP A 47 9.99 8.64 3.75
CA TRP A 47 9.72 7.50 4.61
C TRP A 47 10.67 7.41 5.81
N ASN A 48 11.95 7.73 5.62
CA ASN A 48 12.94 7.75 6.70
C ASN A 48 12.65 8.85 7.73
N GLU A 49 12.12 10.00 7.32
CA GLU A 49 11.71 11.09 8.21
C GLU A 49 10.43 10.73 8.95
N LEU A 50 9.42 10.25 8.23
CA LEU A 50 8.16 9.81 8.82
C LEU A 50 8.36 8.73 9.88
N ASP A 51 9.24 7.77 9.65
CA ASP A 51 9.52 6.71 10.63
C ASP A 51 10.06 7.26 11.96
N LYS A 52 10.89 8.30 11.89
CA LYS A 52 11.42 9.01 13.07
C LYS A 52 10.33 9.83 13.75
N GLU A 53 9.50 10.52 12.98
CA GLU A 53 8.38 11.30 13.51
C GLU A 53 7.39 10.42 14.27
N ILE A 54 7.06 9.23 13.74
CA ILE A 54 6.18 8.28 14.40
C ILE A 54 6.77 7.84 15.75
N ASP A 55 8.06 7.54 15.81
CA ASP A 55 8.71 7.19 17.07
C ASP A 55 8.70 8.36 18.07
N ALA A 56 8.85 9.60 17.59
CA ALA A 56 8.80 10.81 18.41
C ALA A 56 7.40 11.12 18.98
N LEU A 57 6.32 10.53 18.46
CA LEU A 57 4.96 10.70 18.99
C LEU A 57 4.78 10.09 20.38
N GLY A 58 5.66 9.17 20.82
CA GLY A 58 5.62 8.58 22.15
C GLY A 58 4.34 7.78 22.43
N LEU A 59 3.81 7.08 21.42
CA LEU A 59 2.57 6.31 21.54
C LEU A 59 2.76 5.07 22.41
N ASP A 60 1.74 4.74 23.24
CA ASP A 60 1.65 3.43 23.88
C ASP A 60 1.11 2.42 22.87
N TYR A 61 2.02 1.76 22.15
CA TYR A 61 1.67 0.86 21.04
C TYR A 61 0.72 -0.26 21.42
N ARG A 62 0.76 -0.75 22.67
CA ARG A 62 -0.19 -1.77 23.18
C ARG A 62 -1.65 -1.30 23.21
N LYS A 63 -1.89 0.00 23.09
CA LYS A 63 -3.22 0.63 23.00
C LYS A 63 -3.46 1.29 21.64
N THR A 64 -2.54 1.13 20.70
CA THR A 64 -2.62 1.70 19.36
C THR A 64 -3.23 0.69 18.41
N LYS A 65 -4.26 1.13 17.67
CA LYS A 65 -4.84 0.41 16.54
C LYS A 65 -4.31 1.01 15.24
N LEU A 66 -3.89 0.16 14.31
CA LEU A 66 -3.37 0.52 12.99
C LEU A 66 -4.41 0.21 11.93
N TYR A 67 -4.64 1.17 11.05
CA TYR A 67 -5.52 1.04 9.89
C TYR A 67 -4.67 1.30 8.65
N GLN A 68 -4.18 0.23 8.04
CA GLN A 68 -3.33 0.29 6.85
C GLN A 68 -4.21 0.31 5.61
N ASP A 69 -3.92 1.21 4.68
CA ASP A 69 -4.57 1.26 3.37
C ASP A 69 -4.49 -0.09 2.63
N GLY A 70 -5.62 -0.52 2.05
CA GLY A 70 -5.73 -1.72 1.24
C GLY A 70 -5.59 -3.06 1.98
N LEU A 71 -5.76 -3.09 3.31
CA LEU A 71 -5.57 -4.32 4.09
C LEU A 71 -6.89 -5.11 4.25
N PRO A 72 -7.00 -6.33 3.68
CA PRO A 72 -8.24 -7.12 3.65
C PRO A 72 -8.58 -7.77 5.00
N CYS A 73 -7.65 -7.86 5.94
CA CYS A 73 -7.85 -8.58 7.18
C CYS A 73 -6.92 -8.06 8.30
N GLY A 74 -7.42 -8.07 9.54
CA GLY A 74 -6.63 -7.77 10.74
C GLY A 74 -5.97 -9.02 11.35
N GLY A 75 -5.48 -8.89 12.58
CA GLY A 75 -4.93 -9.99 13.36
C GLY A 75 -3.70 -10.66 12.74
N GLU A 76 -3.56 -11.98 12.94
CA GLU A 76 -2.38 -12.74 12.47
C GLU A 76 -2.27 -12.77 10.94
N THR A 77 -3.39 -12.95 10.23
CA THR A 77 -3.39 -12.97 8.75
C THR A 77 -2.97 -11.60 8.20
N GLY A 78 -3.51 -10.51 8.75
CA GLY A 78 -3.07 -9.15 8.39
C GLY A 78 -1.58 -8.93 8.68
N SER A 79 -1.12 -9.37 9.85
CA SER A 79 0.30 -9.28 10.24
C SER A 79 1.23 -10.09 9.33
N LYS A 80 0.76 -11.21 8.78
CA LYS A 80 1.49 -11.99 7.77
C LYS A 80 1.62 -11.22 6.46
N ILE A 81 0.54 -10.64 5.94
CA ILE A 81 0.56 -9.80 4.73
C ILE A 81 1.53 -8.63 4.91
N VAL A 82 1.51 -8.00 6.09
CA VAL A 82 2.42 -6.90 6.42
C VAL A 82 3.88 -7.33 6.37
N ARG A 83 4.22 -8.47 6.99
CA ARG A 83 5.60 -9.01 6.97
C ARG A 83 6.09 -9.30 5.55
N GLU A 84 5.30 -10.02 4.77
CA GLU A 84 5.67 -10.41 3.40
C GLU A 84 5.86 -9.18 2.50
N THR A 85 5.03 -8.15 2.66
CA THR A 85 5.14 -6.91 1.87
C THR A 85 6.33 -6.05 2.32
N ALA A 86 6.60 -6.00 3.63
CA ALA A 86 7.79 -5.34 4.18
C ALA A 86 9.09 -5.98 3.69
N GLU A 87 9.14 -7.32 3.59
CA GLU A 87 10.26 -8.09 3.07
C GLU A 87 10.53 -7.83 1.58
N LYS A 88 9.48 -7.51 0.81
CA LYS A 88 9.60 -7.07 -0.59
C LYS A 88 10.13 -5.64 -0.74
N GLY A 89 10.45 -4.97 0.37
CA GLY A 89 11.09 -3.65 0.37
C GLY A 89 10.14 -2.46 0.50
N SER A 90 8.85 -2.69 0.76
CA SER A 90 7.92 -1.58 1.02
C SER A 90 8.25 -0.88 2.34
N LYS A 91 8.69 0.38 2.26
CA LYS A 91 8.98 1.22 3.42
C LYS A 91 7.75 1.44 4.29
N ASN A 92 6.59 1.65 3.66
CA ASN A 92 5.32 1.76 4.38
C ASN A 92 5.08 0.53 5.27
N TYR A 93 5.12 -0.67 4.67
CA TYR A 93 4.87 -1.90 5.40
C TYR A 93 5.98 -2.25 6.40
N GLN A 94 7.21 -1.79 6.20
CA GLN A 94 8.29 -1.91 7.20
C GLN A 94 7.98 -1.09 8.46
N ILE A 95 7.44 0.11 8.32
CA ILE A 95 6.97 0.92 9.46
C ILE A 95 5.82 0.20 10.16
N VAL A 96 4.79 -0.21 9.42
CA VAL A 96 3.64 -0.93 10.00
C VAL A 96 4.09 -2.19 10.76
N ARG A 97 5.01 -2.98 10.19
CA ARG A 97 5.61 -4.14 10.84
C ARG A 97 6.29 -3.76 12.15
N LYS A 98 7.13 -2.72 12.16
CA LYS A 98 7.79 -2.20 13.38
C LYS A 98 6.77 -1.84 14.46
N LEU A 99 5.64 -1.23 14.09
CA LEU A 99 4.60 -0.84 15.05
C LEU A 99 3.88 -2.06 15.64
N ILE A 100 3.58 -3.07 14.82
CA ILE A 100 3.01 -4.35 15.27
C ILE A 100 3.97 -5.06 16.23
N GLU A 101 5.27 -5.12 15.90
CA GLU A 101 6.32 -5.70 16.75
C GLU A 101 6.43 -4.99 18.11
N LYS A 102 6.12 -3.68 18.15
CA LYS A 102 6.04 -2.90 19.40
C LYS A 102 4.70 -3.08 20.16
N GLY A 103 3.77 -3.85 19.62
CA GLY A 103 2.52 -4.25 20.27
C GLY A 103 1.25 -3.57 19.75
N ALA A 104 1.32 -2.84 18.63
CA ALA A 104 0.13 -2.27 18.00
C ALA A 104 -0.73 -3.33 17.31
N GLU A 105 -2.05 -3.15 17.37
CA GLU A 105 -3.04 -4.06 16.79
C GLU A 105 -3.38 -3.63 15.37
N ILE A 106 -3.25 -4.54 14.39
CA ILE A 106 -3.61 -4.27 12.99
C ILE A 106 -5.08 -4.62 12.73
N GLU A 107 -5.82 -3.65 12.19
CA GLU A 107 -7.24 -3.77 11.86
C GLU A 107 -7.42 -3.95 10.34
N ALA A 108 -8.49 -4.64 9.96
CA ALA A 108 -8.91 -4.71 8.56
C ALA A 108 -9.46 -3.34 8.14
N THR A 109 -9.11 -2.90 6.93
CA THR A 109 -9.64 -1.67 6.31
C THR A 109 -10.52 -1.97 5.10
N GLU A 110 -10.39 -3.16 4.53
CA GLU A 110 -11.13 -3.59 3.35
C GLU A 110 -11.96 -4.86 3.61
N SER A 111 -13.00 -5.06 2.81
CA SER A 111 -13.71 -6.34 2.73
C SER A 111 -13.05 -7.25 1.69
N PRO A 112 -12.61 -8.47 2.06
CA PRO A 112 -12.08 -9.44 1.11
C PRO A 112 -13.04 -9.75 -0.05
N GLU A 113 -14.35 -9.79 0.23
CA GLU A 113 -15.39 -10.08 -0.75
C GLU A 113 -15.50 -8.96 -1.78
N LEU A 114 -15.45 -7.70 -1.33
CA LEU A 114 -15.48 -6.54 -2.20
C LEU A 114 -14.20 -6.43 -3.03
N LEU A 115 -13.02 -6.67 -2.44
CA LEU A 115 -11.75 -6.69 -3.17
C LEU A 115 -11.73 -7.78 -4.25
N ARG A 116 -12.27 -8.97 -3.96
CA ARG A 116 -12.38 -10.04 -4.95
C ARG A 116 -13.29 -9.64 -6.11
N LYS A 117 -14.40 -8.97 -5.80
CA LYS A 117 -15.36 -8.48 -6.80
C LYS A 117 -14.77 -7.37 -7.66
N GLU A 118 -14.04 -6.43 -7.05
CA GLU A 118 -13.32 -5.37 -7.74
C GLU A 118 -12.27 -5.97 -8.71
N TYR A 119 -11.48 -6.94 -8.23
CA TYR A 119 -10.52 -7.66 -9.05
C TYR A 119 -11.18 -8.34 -10.26
N GLU A 120 -12.32 -9.02 -10.07
CA GLU A 120 -13.07 -9.66 -11.15
C GLU A 120 -13.53 -8.64 -12.21
N TYR A 121 -14.00 -7.47 -11.78
CA TYR A 121 -14.42 -6.41 -12.68
C TYR A 121 -13.25 -5.80 -13.45
N ILE A 122 -12.16 -5.45 -12.77
CA ILE A 122 -10.96 -4.92 -13.42
C ILE A 122 -10.42 -5.95 -14.42
N LYS A 123 -10.35 -7.22 -14.03
CA LYS A 123 -9.92 -8.30 -14.92
C LYS A 123 -10.79 -8.37 -16.17
N ALA A 124 -12.11 -8.35 -16.04
CA ALA A 124 -13.03 -8.36 -17.18
C ALA A 124 -12.79 -7.17 -18.12
N ILE A 125 -12.56 -5.97 -17.59
CA ILE A 125 -12.26 -4.76 -18.37
C ILE A 125 -10.93 -4.91 -19.13
N VAL A 126 -9.90 -5.42 -18.46
CA VAL A 126 -8.54 -5.55 -19.02
C VAL A 126 -8.45 -6.68 -20.05
N THR A 127 -9.19 -7.77 -19.89
CA THR A 127 -9.19 -8.91 -20.83
C THR A 127 -10.19 -8.77 -21.97
N SER A 128 -11.06 -7.77 -21.95
CA SER A 128 -12.03 -7.53 -23.03
C SER A 128 -11.31 -7.22 -24.35
N THR A 129 -11.70 -7.91 -25.42
CA THR A 129 -11.01 -7.80 -26.72
C THR A 129 -11.65 -6.78 -27.65
N THR A 130 -12.93 -6.45 -27.40
CA THR A 130 -13.68 -5.47 -28.18
C THR A 130 -14.05 -4.25 -27.35
N GLY A 131 -14.26 -3.11 -28.01
CA GLY A 131 -14.70 -1.87 -27.35
C GLY A 131 -16.08 -1.99 -26.68
N ILE A 132 -16.97 -2.84 -27.23
CA ILE A 132 -18.32 -3.08 -26.68
C ILE A 132 -18.22 -3.90 -25.38
N GLU A 133 -17.49 -5.02 -25.40
CA GLU A 133 -17.24 -5.84 -24.21
C GLU A 133 -16.60 -5.01 -23.08
N LYS A 134 -15.63 -4.16 -23.44
CA LYS A 134 -14.96 -3.28 -22.48
C LYS A 134 -15.94 -2.26 -21.87
N ALA A 135 -16.83 -1.68 -22.67
CA ALA A 135 -17.83 -0.73 -22.18
C ALA A 135 -18.89 -1.41 -21.29
N GLU A 136 -19.30 -2.63 -21.61
CA GLU A 136 -20.22 -3.42 -20.77
C GLU A 136 -19.58 -3.85 -19.45
N ALA A 137 -18.31 -4.27 -19.48
CA ALA A 137 -17.56 -4.59 -18.27
C ALA A 137 -17.36 -3.35 -17.39
N ALA A 138 -17.05 -2.20 -17.98
CA ALA A 138 -16.88 -0.94 -17.26
C ALA A 138 -18.17 -0.43 -16.59
N ARG A 139 -19.36 -0.77 -17.12
CA ARG A 139 -20.64 -0.43 -16.47
C ARG A 139 -20.94 -1.26 -15.23
N LYS A 140 -20.28 -2.41 -15.06
CA LYS A 140 -20.48 -3.31 -13.91
C LYS A 140 -19.56 -2.99 -12.72
N TYR A 141 -18.48 -2.26 -12.98
CA TYR A 141 -17.58 -1.66 -12.00
C TYR A 141 -18.23 -0.42 -11.38
#